data_AF-A0A937UA19-F1
#
_entry.id   AF-A0A937UA19-F1
#
_cell.length_a   1.000
_cell.length_b   1.000
_cell.length_c   1.000
_cell.angle_alpha   90.00
_cell.angle_beta   90.00
_cell.angle_gamma   90.00
#
_symmetry.space_group_name_H-M   'P 1'
#
loop_
_entity.id
_entity.type
_entity.pdbx_description
1 polymer ?
#
loop_
_entity_poly.entity_id
_entity_poly.type
_entity_poly.pdbx_seq_one_letter_code
_entity_poly.pdbx_strand_id
1 'polypeptide(L)'
;MDEKETLAATQIREKRPRCKQKASIAIFLVLPVICILLIFSSGWILYLHGRFSPYASTRGIITILLAASAIFIVWCLITRIVKLFDPHVRRDREKRIVIGAEIGFPTLVFVGLCIIARFIPIKLGSLQPDFMHGFRDRVRSKADVGAIRDWLGTLNKEDCARRSFVLRSGSGWSKIQWPDSIDWPESVKVFRPYFIQFPVDDNDNLKIRLCWGTGMTRSWGVEIGPEDMKIPPSDLKRYGERRLPLERGVYVWHEVR
;
A
#
# COMPACT_ATOMS: atom_id res chain seq x y z
N MET A 1 -1.74 42.52 55.17
CA MET A 1 -2.01 41.80 53.90
C MET A 1 -0.66 41.32 53.42
N ASP A 2 -0.48 40.01 53.48
CA ASP A 2 0.64 39.39 54.20
C ASP A 2 1.68 38.83 53.23
N GLU A 3 2.96 38.99 53.56
CA GLU A 3 4.12 38.55 52.76
C GLU A 3 4.09 37.04 52.42
N LYS A 4 3.33 36.26 53.20
CA LYS A 4 3.02 34.84 52.93
C LYS A 4 2.17 34.61 51.68
N GLU A 5 1.28 35.55 51.32
CA GLU A 5 0.40 35.44 50.17
C GLU A 5 1.17 35.66 48.85
N THR A 6 2.15 36.58 48.86
CA THR A 6 3.08 36.83 47.75
C THR A 6 4.06 35.67 47.54
N LEU A 7 4.57 35.05 48.62
CA LEU A 7 5.42 33.87 48.54
C LEU A 7 4.66 32.64 48.00
N ALA A 8 3.41 32.44 48.43
CA ALA A 8 2.56 31.36 47.92
C ALA A 8 2.23 31.54 46.42
N ALA A 9 1.90 32.76 45.98
CA ALA A 9 1.63 33.06 44.56
C ALA A 9 2.86 32.84 43.66
N THR A 10 4.06 33.12 44.18
CA THR A 10 5.32 32.95 43.44
C THR A 10 5.68 31.47 43.26
N GLN A 11 5.50 30.64 44.31
CA GLN A 11 5.73 29.19 44.22
C GLN A 11 4.69 28.47 43.34
N ILE A 12 3.43 28.93 43.29
CA ILE A 12 2.40 28.37 42.42
C ILE A 12 2.72 28.65 40.94
N ARG A 13 3.34 29.79 40.64
CA ARG A 13 3.73 30.17 39.27
C ARG A 13 4.89 29.33 38.74
N GLU A 14 5.79 28.89 39.62
CA GLU A 14 6.97 28.08 39.26
C GLU A 14 6.66 26.58 39.04
N LYS A 15 5.60 26.04 39.65
CA LYS A 15 5.24 24.61 39.49
C LYS A 15 4.45 24.29 38.21
N ARG A 16 3.83 25.27 37.55
CA ARG A 16 3.00 25.06 36.34
C ARG A 16 3.70 24.75 34.99
N PRO A 17 5.02 24.94 34.76
CA PRO A 17 5.61 24.71 33.43
C PRO A 17 6.16 23.28 33.21
N ARG A 18 6.55 22.54 34.26
CA ARG A 18 7.23 21.23 34.09
C ARG A 18 6.36 20.14 33.45
N CYS A 19 5.04 20.16 33.68
CA CYS A 19 4.15 19.13 33.14
C CYS A 19 3.86 19.33 31.63
N LYS A 20 3.77 20.58 31.16
CA LYS A 20 3.56 20.88 29.73
C LYS A 20 4.80 20.55 28.87
N GLN A 21 6.00 20.66 29.45
CA GLN A 21 7.24 20.40 28.73
C GLN A 21 7.45 18.91 28.42
N LYS A 22 7.09 18.01 29.36
CA LYS A 22 7.19 16.55 29.16
C LYS A 22 6.27 16.03 28.04
N ALA A 23 5.06 16.57 27.94
CA ALA A 23 4.12 16.23 26.87
C ALA A 23 4.65 16.64 25.48
N SER A 24 5.32 17.79 25.41
CA SER A 24 5.93 18.27 24.17
C SER A 24 7.14 17.43 23.73
N ILE A 25 7.92 16.88 24.66
CA ILE A 25 9.04 16.00 24.30
C ILE A 25 8.54 14.64 23.81
N ALA A 26 7.53 14.08 24.48
CA ALA A 26 6.95 12.79 24.11
C ALA A 26 6.38 12.80 22.69
N ILE A 27 5.59 13.82 22.32
CA ILE A 27 5.02 13.92 20.97
C ILE A 27 6.11 14.00 19.90
N PHE A 28 7.20 14.71 20.15
CA PHE A 28 8.25 14.96 19.15
C PHE A 28 9.24 13.82 18.98
N LEU A 29 9.41 12.95 19.99
CA LEU A 29 10.22 11.74 19.88
C LEU A 29 9.41 10.54 19.39
N VAL A 30 8.18 10.38 19.89
CA VAL A 30 7.34 9.22 19.58
C VAL A 30 6.83 9.30 18.14
N LEU A 31 6.52 10.49 17.63
CA LEU A 31 5.89 10.61 16.33
C LEU A 31 6.81 10.28 15.14
N PRO A 32 8.08 10.74 15.06
CA PRO A 32 9.00 10.29 14.02
C PRO A 32 9.18 8.78 14.04
N VAL A 33 9.22 8.17 15.24
CA VAL A 33 9.27 6.72 15.39
C VAL A 33 8.02 6.06 14.81
N ILE A 34 6.82 6.60 15.06
CA ILE A 34 5.58 6.12 14.43
C ILE A 34 5.63 6.26 12.92
N CYS A 35 6.07 7.41 12.38
CA CYS A 35 6.19 7.60 10.93
C CYS A 35 7.17 6.59 10.31
N ILE A 36 8.31 6.36 10.96
CA ILE A 36 9.29 5.34 10.56
C ILE A 36 8.63 3.96 10.58
N LEU A 37 7.98 3.57 11.68
CA LEU A 37 7.29 2.28 11.78
C LEU A 37 6.23 2.10 10.68
N LEU A 38 5.46 3.14 10.37
CA LEU A 38 4.48 3.11 9.28
C LEU A 38 5.15 2.90 7.91
N ILE A 39 6.26 3.58 7.64
CA ILE A 39 7.02 3.42 6.39
C ILE A 39 7.59 1.99 6.30
N PHE A 40 8.22 1.50 7.37
CA PHE A 40 8.80 0.14 7.41
C PHE A 40 7.71 -0.95 7.33
N SER A 41 6.53 -0.70 7.87
CA SER A 41 5.38 -1.62 7.78
C SER A 41 4.68 -1.63 6.41
N SER A 42 5.06 -0.74 5.49
CA SER A 42 4.40 -0.61 4.19
C SER A 42 4.42 -1.90 3.37
N GLY A 43 5.51 -2.67 3.41
CA GLY A 43 5.60 -3.99 2.75
C GLY A 43 4.58 -4.99 3.31
N TRP A 44 4.44 -5.05 4.64
CA TRP A 44 3.45 -5.90 5.30
C TRP A 44 2.01 -5.47 4.95
N ILE A 45 1.74 -4.17 4.94
CA ILE A 45 0.45 -3.62 4.52
C ILE A 45 0.14 -4.03 3.08
N LEU A 46 1.12 -3.95 2.17
CA LEU A 46 0.97 -4.37 0.78
C LEU A 46 0.75 -5.87 0.63
N TYR A 47 1.46 -6.69 1.41
CA TYR A 47 1.25 -8.13 1.48
C TYR A 47 -0.18 -8.47 1.95
N LEU A 48 -0.60 -7.95 3.10
CA LEU A 48 -1.95 -8.16 3.62
C LEU A 48 -3.01 -7.67 2.64
N HIS A 49 -2.74 -6.57 1.95
CA HIS A 49 -3.63 -6.04 0.94
C HIS A 49 -3.79 -7.00 -0.25
N GLY A 50 -2.69 -7.53 -0.80
CA GLY A 50 -2.75 -8.59 -1.82
C GLY A 50 -3.48 -9.84 -1.33
N ARG A 51 -3.30 -10.19 -0.06
CA ARG A 51 -3.90 -11.37 0.58
C ARG A 51 -5.41 -11.25 0.78
N PHE A 52 -5.91 -10.09 1.22
CA PHE A 52 -7.28 -9.95 1.70
C PHE A 52 -8.16 -9.04 0.83
N SER A 53 -7.61 -8.01 0.20
CA SER A 53 -8.41 -6.97 -0.45
C SER A 53 -7.77 -6.49 -1.75
N PRO A 54 -7.81 -7.27 -2.85
CA PRO A 54 -7.25 -6.82 -4.11
C PRO A 54 -7.94 -5.55 -4.66
N TYR A 55 -9.18 -5.24 -4.27
CA TYR A 55 -9.98 -4.21 -4.96
C TYR A 55 -9.63 -2.75 -4.64
N ALA A 56 -8.97 -2.47 -3.52
CA ALA A 56 -8.73 -1.09 -3.11
C ALA A 56 -7.41 -0.57 -3.68
N SER A 57 -7.38 0.66 -4.18
CA SER A 57 -6.11 1.28 -4.57
C SER A 57 -5.31 1.63 -3.31
N THR A 58 -4.50 0.69 -2.81
CA THR A 58 -3.59 0.92 -1.66
C THR A 58 -2.64 2.08 -1.90
N ARG A 59 -2.33 2.37 -3.17
CA ARG A 59 -1.56 3.55 -3.56
C ARG A 59 -2.20 4.83 -3.06
N GLY A 60 -3.52 4.97 -3.17
CA GLY A 60 -4.24 6.15 -2.68
C GLY A 60 -4.06 6.30 -1.17
N ILE A 61 -4.27 5.23 -0.41
CA ILE A 61 -4.14 5.23 1.06
C ILE A 61 -2.70 5.55 1.48
N ILE A 62 -1.71 4.88 0.89
CA ILE A 62 -0.29 5.13 1.20
C ILE A 62 0.10 6.56 0.83
N THR A 63 -0.36 7.08 -0.31
CA THR A 63 -0.06 8.45 -0.74
C THR A 63 -0.68 9.49 0.20
N ILE A 64 -1.94 9.28 0.61
CA ILE A 64 -2.63 10.14 1.58
C ILE A 64 -1.91 10.10 2.93
N LEU A 65 -1.52 8.92 3.41
CA LEU A 65 -0.78 8.76 4.66
C LEU A 65 0.59 9.46 4.63
N LEU A 66 1.32 9.33 3.52
CA LEU A 66 2.61 10.01 3.33
C LEU A 66 2.43 11.52 3.24
N ALA A 67 1.44 12.00 2.49
CA ALA A 67 1.13 13.43 2.38
C ALA A 67 0.72 14.03 3.73
N ALA A 68 -0.17 13.36 4.46
CA ALA A 68 -0.59 13.76 5.80
C ALA A 68 0.60 13.81 6.78
N SER A 69 1.48 12.81 6.72
CA SER A 69 2.71 12.79 7.53
C SER A 69 3.63 13.96 7.19
N ALA A 70 3.84 14.26 5.91
CA ALA A 70 4.66 15.38 5.47
C ALA A 70 4.08 16.74 5.91
N ILE A 71 2.78 16.96 5.69
CA ILE A 71 2.09 18.19 6.12
C ILE A 71 2.22 18.36 7.64
N PHE A 72 2.04 17.28 8.40
CA PHE A 72 2.14 17.31 9.84
C PHE A 72 3.56 17.65 10.33
N ILE A 73 4.59 17.08 9.69
CA ILE A 73 6.00 17.40 9.99
C ILE A 73 6.26 18.89 9.73
N VAL A 74 5.83 19.41 8.58
CA VAL A 74 5.97 20.84 8.23
C VAL A 74 5.27 21.73 9.26
N TRP A 75 4.04 21.38 9.65
CA TRP A 75 3.30 22.09 10.69
C TRP A 75 4.05 22.12 12.04
N CYS A 76 4.61 20.97 12.45
CA CYS A 76 5.42 20.89 13.67
C CYS A 76 6.66 21.78 13.58
N LEU A 77 7.33 21.84 12.44
CA LEU A 77 8.48 22.72 12.24
C LEU A 77 8.09 24.19 12.34
N ILE A 78 7.00 24.61 11.68
CA ILE A 78 6.50 25.99 11.71
C ILE A 78 6.18 26.42 13.15
N THR A 79 5.38 25.63 13.87
CA THR A 79 4.99 25.96 15.25
C THR A 79 6.19 26.09 16.19
N ARG A 80 7.28 25.35 15.93
CA ARG A 80 8.52 25.43 16.71
C ARG A 80 9.42 26.58 16.31
N ILE A 81 9.50 26.90 15.02
CA ILE A 81 10.16 28.11 14.53
C ILE A 81 9.52 29.35 15.17
N VAL A 82 8.19 29.43 15.19
CA VAL A 82 7.47 30.54 15.86
C VAL A 82 7.86 30.65 17.35
N LYS A 83 7.99 29.52 18.06
CA LYS A 83 8.43 29.52 19.47
C LYS A 83 9.88 29.98 19.67
N LEU A 84 10.77 29.80 18.69
CA LEU A 84 12.14 30.32 18.75
C LEU A 84 12.19 31.85 18.72
N PHE A 85 11.17 32.50 18.14
CA PHE A 85 11.05 33.95 18.11
C PHE A 85 10.41 34.55 19.36
N ASP A 86 9.96 33.73 20.32
CA ASP A 86 9.43 34.23 21.59
C ASP A 86 10.54 34.96 22.38
N PRO A 87 10.34 36.23 22.76
CA PRO A 87 11.32 37.01 23.53
C PRO A 87 11.75 36.33 24.82
N HIS A 88 10.86 35.56 25.46
CA HIS A 88 11.16 34.85 26.72
C HIS A 88 12.10 33.67 26.51
N VAL A 89 12.00 33.01 25.36
CA VAL A 89 12.89 31.90 24.98
C VAL A 89 14.25 32.44 24.56
N ARG A 90 14.29 33.61 23.91
CA ARG A 90 15.53 34.24 23.41
C ARG A 90 16.51 34.60 24.52
N ARG A 91 16.03 34.84 25.74
CA ARG A 91 16.83 35.21 26.92
C ARG A 91 17.51 34.02 27.60
N ASP A 92 17.04 32.79 27.33
CA ASP A 92 17.49 31.57 28.00
C ASP A 92 18.22 30.65 27.01
N ARG A 93 19.56 30.58 27.14
CA ARG A 93 20.43 29.84 26.22
C ARG A 93 20.16 28.33 26.25
N GLU A 94 19.84 27.76 27.41
CA GLU A 94 19.56 26.33 27.55
C GLU A 94 18.26 25.95 26.85
N LYS A 95 17.20 26.74 27.05
CA LYS A 95 15.93 26.53 26.34
C LYS A 95 16.09 26.62 24.83
N ARG A 96 16.94 27.54 24.34
CA ARG A 96 17.22 27.68 22.91
C ARG A 96 17.96 26.47 22.33
N ILE A 97 18.90 25.88 23.06
CA ILE A 97 19.61 24.66 22.62
C ILE A 97 18.66 23.47 22.59
N VAL A 98 17.81 23.29 23.61
CA VAL A 98 16.83 22.19 23.63
C VAL A 98 15.84 22.31 22.49
N ILE A 99 15.28 23.51 22.25
CA ILE A 99 14.35 23.73 21.12
C ILE A 99 15.08 23.55 19.78
N GLY A 100 16.33 24.01 19.67
CA GLY A 100 17.16 23.81 18.48
C GLY A 100 17.44 22.34 18.19
N ALA A 101 17.75 21.54 19.20
CA ALA A 101 17.94 20.09 19.06
C ALA A 101 16.63 19.36 18.71
N GLU A 102 15.52 19.76 19.34
CA GLU A 102 14.18 19.23 19.05
C GLU A 102 13.70 19.52 17.62
N ILE A 103 14.14 20.63 17.01
CA ILE A 103 13.85 20.95 15.61
C ILE A 103 14.87 20.26 14.69
N GLY A 104 16.15 20.43 15.01
CA GLY A 104 17.26 19.98 14.19
C GLY A 104 17.22 18.48 13.96
N PHE A 105 17.00 17.68 15.01
CA PHE A 105 17.04 16.23 14.88
C PHE A 105 15.94 15.66 13.95
N PRO A 106 14.64 15.96 14.13
CA PRO A 106 13.60 15.49 13.20
C PRO A 106 13.76 16.04 11.79
N THR A 107 14.18 17.31 11.63
CA THR A 107 14.45 17.88 10.30
C THR A 107 15.58 17.13 9.60
N LEU A 108 16.67 16.86 10.32
CA LEU A 108 17.84 16.19 9.76
C LEU A 108 17.54 14.71 9.44
N VAL A 109 16.75 14.03 10.28
CA VAL A 109 16.22 12.69 10.00
C VAL A 109 15.30 12.71 8.78
N PHE A 110 14.38 13.68 8.67
CA PHE A 110 13.45 13.79 7.54
C PHE A 110 14.19 14.08 6.23
N VAL A 111 15.08 15.08 6.23
CA VAL A 111 15.93 15.41 5.08
C VAL A 111 16.82 14.22 4.72
N GLY A 112 17.41 13.56 5.71
CA GLY A 112 18.17 12.32 5.53
C GLY A 112 17.34 11.24 4.87
N LEU A 113 16.10 10.99 5.32
CA LEU A 113 15.17 10.05 4.71
C LEU A 113 14.80 10.44 3.27
N CYS A 114 14.56 11.72 2.97
CA CYS A 114 14.29 12.20 1.61
C CYS A 114 15.51 12.02 0.68
N ILE A 115 16.72 12.30 1.19
CA ILE A 115 17.97 12.12 0.45
C ILE A 115 18.20 10.63 0.20
N ILE A 116 18.09 9.79 1.24
CA ILE A 116 18.17 8.33 1.13
C ILE A 116 17.11 7.81 0.15
N ALA A 117 15.88 8.33 0.18
CA ALA A 117 14.83 7.95 -0.78
C ALA A 117 15.13 8.35 -2.23
N ARG A 118 16.01 9.34 -2.46
CA ARG A 118 16.49 9.71 -3.80
C ARG A 118 17.61 8.79 -4.29
N PHE A 119 18.47 8.31 -3.39
CA PHE A 119 19.65 7.49 -3.72
C PHE A 119 19.38 6.00 -3.66
N ILE A 120 18.51 5.55 -2.75
CA ILE A 120 17.86 4.26 -2.88
C ILE A 120 16.89 4.45 -4.03
N PRO A 121 17.02 3.74 -5.15
CA PRO A 121 15.93 3.65 -6.10
C PRO A 121 14.81 2.93 -5.36
N ILE A 122 14.01 3.67 -4.58
CA ILE A 122 12.68 3.25 -4.20
C ILE A 122 11.98 3.24 -5.55
N LYS A 123 12.12 2.11 -6.24
CA LYS A 123 11.35 1.77 -7.41
C LYS A 123 9.93 1.76 -6.86
N LEU A 124 9.27 2.91 -6.87
CA LEU A 124 7.86 3.03 -6.52
C LEU A 124 7.03 2.12 -7.45
N GLY A 125 7.58 1.81 -8.62
CA GLY A 125 7.11 0.76 -9.53
C GLY A 125 7.36 -0.68 -9.07
N SER A 126 8.32 -0.95 -8.17
CA SER A 126 8.61 -2.25 -7.54
C SER A 126 8.18 -2.36 -6.08
N LEU A 127 7.25 -1.54 -5.59
CA LEU A 127 6.49 -1.81 -4.35
C LEU A 127 5.49 -2.99 -4.53
N GLN A 128 5.59 -3.72 -5.64
CA GLN A 128 4.71 -4.83 -6.00
C GLN A 128 5.13 -6.26 -5.55
N PRO A 129 6.38 -6.60 -5.17
CA PRO A 129 6.70 -7.96 -4.77
C PRO A 129 5.84 -8.39 -3.60
N ASP A 130 5.75 -7.57 -2.54
CA ASP A 130 5.00 -7.94 -1.33
C ASP A 130 3.51 -8.11 -1.63
N PHE A 131 2.92 -7.20 -2.41
CA PHE A 131 1.55 -7.34 -2.90
C PHE A 131 1.37 -8.63 -3.71
N MET A 132 2.27 -8.91 -4.65
CA MET A 132 2.23 -10.12 -5.49
C MET A 132 2.41 -11.40 -4.68
N HIS A 133 3.22 -11.38 -3.62
CA HIS A 133 3.35 -12.50 -2.70
C HIS A 133 2.06 -12.73 -1.92
N GLY A 134 1.49 -11.68 -1.34
CA GLY A 134 0.19 -11.78 -0.64
C GLY A 134 -0.93 -12.24 -1.58
N PHE A 135 -0.95 -11.73 -2.81
CA PHE A 135 -1.91 -12.13 -3.83
C PHE A 135 -1.70 -13.57 -4.31
N ARG A 136 -0.45 -14.02 -4.48
CA ARG A 136 -0.12 -15.43 -4.76
C ARG A 136 -0.65 -16.34 -3.66
N ASP A 137 -0.45 -15.96 -2.39
CA ASP A 137 -0.95 -16.73 -1.25
C ASP A 137 -2.48 -16.75 -1.19
N ARG A 138 -3.14 -15.65 -1.61
CA ARG A 138 -4.58 -15.59 -1.83
C ARG A 138 -5.06 -16.58 -2.87
N VAL A 139 -4.41 -16.60 -4.02
CA VAL A 139 -4.76 -17.54 -5.07
C VAL A 139 -4.52 -18.96 -4.58
N ARG A 140 -3.35 -19.26 -4.02
CA ARG A 140 -3.04 -20.60 -3.51
C ARG A 140 -4.04 -21.10 -2.48
N SER A 141 -4.55 -20.23 -1.61
CA SER A 141 -5.50 -20.65 -0.57
C SER A 141 -6.96 -20.68 -1.00
N LYS A 142 -7.30 -20.19 -2.20
CA LYS A 142 -8.68 -20.09 -2.69
C LYS A 142 -8.93 -20.81 -4.02
N ALA A 143 -7.87 -21.03 -4.79
CA ALA A 143 -7.96 -21.69 -6.08
C ALA A 143 -8.16 -23.18 -5.87
N ASP A 144 -9.28 -23.69 -6.38
CA ASP A 144 -9.36 -25.08 -6.79
C ASP A 144 -8.92 -25.16 -8.25
N VAL A 145 -7.61 -25.29 -8.47
CA VAL A 145 -7.03 -25.27 -9.82
C VAL A 145 -7.49 -26.48 -10.63
N GLY A 146 -7.65 -27.64 -9.98
CA GLY A 146 -8.16 -28.86 -10.63
C GLY A 146 -9.56 -28.64 -11.19
N ALA A 147 -10.49 -28.18 -10.34
CA ALA A 147 -11.86 -27.91 -10.77
C ALA A 147 -11.93 -26.84 -11.89
N ILE A 148 -11.07 -25.82 -11.85
CA ILE A 148 -11.00 -24.80 -12.92
C ILE A 148 -10.49 -25.40 -14.23
N ARG A 149 -9.49 -26.29 -14.19
CA ARG A 149 -8.96 -26.97 -15.38
C ARG A 149 -9.97 -27.92 -16.00
N ASP A 150 -10.63 -28.73 -15.18
CA ASP A 150 -11.64 -29.68 -15.64
C ASP A 150 -12.78 -28.93 -16.33
N TRP A 151 -13.25 -27.86 -15.71
CA TRP A 151 -14.25 -26.97 -16.29
C TRP A 151 -13.78 -26.31 -17.59
N LEU A 152 -12.54 -25.81 -17.66
CA LEU A 152 -11.96 -25.27 -18.90
C LEU A 152 -11.97 -26.31 -20.03
N GLY A 153 -11.77 -27.58 -19.72
CA GLY A 153 -11.83 -28.69 -20.68
C GLY A 153 -13.23 -28.96 -21.24
N THR A 154 -14.29 -28.52 -20.56
CA THR A 154 -15.68 -28.66 -21.06
C THR A 154 -16.12 -27.53 -21.99
N LEU A 155 -15.37 -26.42 -22.02
CA LEU A 155 -15.74 -25.25 -22.81
C LEU A 155 -15.38 -25.45 -24.28
N ASN A 156 -16.30 -25.08 -25.17
CA ASN A 156 -15.97 -24.96 -26.59
C ASN A 156 -15.02 -23.77 -26.78
N LYS A 157 -13.83 -24.08 -27.30
CA LYS A 157 -12.79 -23.11 -27.55
C LYS A 157 -13.20 -22.08 -28.60
N GLU A 158 -13.95 -22.43 -29.64
CA GLU A 158 -14.38 -21.47 -30.67
C GLU A 158 -15.34 -20.43 -30.09
N ASP A 159 -16.20 -20.85 -29.16
CA ASP A 159 -17.15 -19.98 -28.49
C ASP A 159 -16.48 -19.10 -27.43
N CYS A 160 -15.38 -19.54 -26.82
CA CYS A 160 -14.74 -18.82 -25.72
C CYS A 160 -13.53 -18.00 -26.16
N ALA A 161 -12.79 -18.45 -27.17
CA ALA A 161 -11.54 -17.83 -27.57
C ALA A 161 -11.71 -16.34 -27.88
N ARG A 162 -10.83 -15.52 -27.30
CA ARG A 162 -10.79 -14.06 -27.49
C ARG A 162 -12.01 -13.31 -26.92
N ARG A 163 -12.93 -13.98 -26.22
CA ARG A 163 -13.98 -13.29 -25.48
C ARG A 163 -13.43 -12.71 -24.17
N SER A 164 -13.89 -11.51 -23.87
CA SER A 164 -13.66 -10.85 -22.58
C SER A 164 -14.99 -10.49 -21.95
N PHE A 165 -15.19 -10.88 -20.70
CA PHE A 165 -16.40 -10.61 -19.93
C PHE A 165 -16.08 -9.59 -18.84
N VAL A 166 -16.68 -8.41 -18.93
CA VAL A 166 -16.61 -7.40 -17.87
C VAL A 166 -17.68 -7.75 -16.84
N LEU A 167 -17.27 -8.17 -15.64
CA LEU A 167 -18.19 -8.61 -14.60
C LEU A 167 -18.66 -7.48 -13.68
N ARG A 168 -17.93 -6.36 -13.69
CA ARG A 168 -18.27 -5.16 -12.94
C ARG A 168 -18.41 -4.00 -13.92
N SER A 169 -19.64 -3.52 -14.07
CA SER A 169 -19.97 -2.36 -14.88
C SER A 169 -20.67 -1.32 -14.00
N GLY A 170 -20.22 -0.06 -14.08
CA GLY A 170 -20.81 1.08 -13.34
C GLY A 170 -19.95 1.63 -12.18
N SER A 171 -20.41 2.76 -11.63
CA SER A 171 -19.76 3.49 -10.52
C SER A 171 -19.97 2.87 -9.13
N GLY A 172 -20.74 1.77 -9.05
CA GLY A 172 -21.10 1.11 -7.80
C GLY A 172 -20.24 -0.13 -7.51
N TRP A 173 -19.78 -0.26 -6.26
CA TRP A 173 -19.00 -1.40 -5.76
C TRP A 173 -19.79 -2.72 -5.63
N SER A 174 -21.08 -2.76 -5.99
CA SER A 174 -22.02 -3.64 -5.30
C SER A 174 -22.57 -4.85 -6.05
N LYS A 175 -22.42 -5.01 -7.38
CA LYS A 175 -22.88 -6.26 -8.02
C LYS A 175 -21.94 -6.77 -9.10
N ILE A 176 -21.51 -8.02 -8.94
CA ILE A 176 -20.81 -8.79 -9.97
C ILE A 176 -21.90 -9.46 -10.79
N GLN A 177 -21.90 -9.21 -12.09
CA GLN A 177 -22.80 -9.87 -13.03
C GLN A 177 -22.00 -10.90 -13.81
N TRP A 178 -22.38 -12.16 -13.64
CA TRP A 178 -21.82 -13.27 -14.39
C TRP A 178 -22.69 -13.47 -15.64
N PRO A 179 -22.10 -13.55 -16.84
CA PRO A 179 -22.86 -13.85 -18.05
C PRO A 179 -23.49 -15.24 -17.96
N ASP A 180 -24.79 -15.34 -18.26
CA ASP A 180 -25.53 -16.62 -18.28
C ASP A 180 -25.16 -17.50 -19.49
N SER A 181 -24.37 -16.97 -20.43
CA SER A 181 -23.88 -17.71 -21.60
C SER A 181 -22.84 -18.79 -21.27
N ILE A 182 -22.32 -18.81 -20.04
CA ILE A 182 -21.34 -19.77 -19.56
C ILE A 182 -21.77 -20.24 -18.17
N ASP A 183 -21.76 -21.56 -17.93
CA ASP A 183 -21.97 -22.09 -16.59
C ASP A 183 -20.69 -21.92 -15.76
N TRP A 184 -20.65 -20.88 -14.92
CA TRP A 184 -19.45 -20.50 -14.17
C TRP A 184 -19.33 -21.30 -12.86
N PRO A 185 -18.21 -22.01 -12.62
CA PRO A 185 -18.04 -22.80 -11.41
C PRO A 185 -17.74 -21.89 -10.20
N GLU A 186 -18.10 -22.36 -9.01
CA GLU A 186 -17.84 -21.63 -7.75
C GLU A 186 -16.33 -21.40 -7.52
N SER A 187 -15.49 -22.31 -8.02
CA SER A 187 -14.02 -22.20 -8.01
C SER A 187 -13.52 -20.96 -8.76
N VAL A 188 -14.23 -20.47 -9.79
CA VAL A 188 -13.93 -19.21 -10.47
C VAL A 188 -14.61 -18.02 -9.77
N LYS A 189 -15.87 -18.20 -9.35
CA LYS A 189 -16.66 -17.12 -8.73
C LYS A 189 -16.06 -16.58 -7.43
N VAL A 190 -15.39 -17.42 -6.64
CA VAL A 190 -14.75 -17.04 -5.37
C VAL A 190 -13.72 -15.91 -5.51
N PHE A 191 -13.10 -15.80 -6.70
CA PHE A 191 -12.11 -14.77 -6.99
C PHE A 191 -12.72 -13.39 -7.15
N ARG A 192 -13.96 -13.32 -7.64
CA ARG A 192 -14.71 -12.08 -7.86
C ARG A 192 -13.92 -11.05 -8.68
N PRO A 193 -13.37 -11.38 -9.86
CA PRO A 193 -12.54 -10.46 -10.65
C PRO A 193 -13.35 -9.29 -11.23
N TYR A 194 -12.65 -8.29 -11.77
CA TYR A 194 -13.28 -7.18 -12.50
C TYR A 194 -13.70 -7.61 -13.91
N PHE A 195 -12.81 -8.33 -14.60
CA PHE A 195 -13.09 -8.93 -15.89
C PHE A 195 -12.37 -10.27 -16.05
N ILE A 196 -12.87 -11.07 -16.98
CA ILE A 196 -12.32 -12.38 -17.33
C ILE A 196 -12.02 -12.40 -18.82
N GLN A 197 -10.94 -13.07 -19.20
CA GLN A 197 -10.61 -13.36 -20.60
C GLN A 197 -10.32 -14.84 -20.76
N PHE A 198 -10.57 -15.34 -21.98
CA PHE A 198 -10.20 -16.68 -22.39
C PHE A 198 -9.16 -16.65 -23.53
N PRO A 199 -7.89 -16.35 -23.22
CA PRO A 199 -6.83 -16.49 -24.20
C PRO A 199 -6.55 -17.96 -24.52
N VAL A 200 -5.80 -18.18 -25.59
CA VAL A 200 -5.22 -19.49 -25.92
C VAL A 200 -3.72 -19.47 -25.62
N ASP A 201 -3.15 -20.60 -25.25
CA ASP A 201 -1.71 -20.76 -25.12
C ASP A 201 -1.01 -21.11 -26.44
N ASP A 202 0.31 -21.31 -26.40
CA ASP A 202 1.12 -21.65 -27.58
C ASP A 202 0.79 -23.03 -28.17
N ASN A 203 0.19 -23.91 -27.38
CA ASN A 203 -0.28 -25.24 -27.77
C ASN A 203 -1.76 -25.23 -28.20
N ASP A 204 -2.33 -24.03 -28.36
CA ASP A 204 -3.71 -23.83 -28.77
C ASP A 204 -4.75 -24.35 -27.76
N ASN A 205 -4.36 -24.45 -26.48
CA ASN A 205 -5.25 -24.81 -25.38
C ASN A 205 -5.92 -23.56 -24.78
N LEU A 206 -7.17 -23.72 -24.32
CA LEU A 206 -7.90 -22.66 -23.64
C LEU A 206 -7.31 -22.43 -22.23
N LYS A 207 -7.16 -21.16 -21.85
CA LYS A 207 -6.81 -20.75 -20.49
C LYS A 207 -7.73 -19.64 -20.02
N ILE A 208 -7.85 -19.49 -18.70
CA ILE A 208 -8.61 -18.39 -18.10
C ILE A 208 -7.66 -17.36 -17.50
N ARG A 209 -7.95 -16.08 -17.78
CA ARG A 209 -7.26 -14.94 -17.19
C ARG A 209 -8.25 -14.11 -16.39
N LEU A 210 -8.07 -14.11 -15.07
CA LEU A 210 -8.87 -13.33 -14.13
C LEU A 210 -8.14 -12.03 -13.83
N CYS A 211 -8.81 -10.90 -14.00
CA CYS A 211 -8.17 -9.59 -13.95
C CYS A 211 -8.81 -8.67 -12.90
N TRP A 212 -7.97 -7.90 -12.23
CA TRP A 212 -8.32 -6.84 -11.29
C TRP A 212 -7.57 -5.55 -11.66
N GLY A 213 -8.09 -4.42 -11.17
CA GLY A 213 -7.62 -3.09 -11.56
C GLY A 213 -8.36 -2.55 -12.78
N THR A 214 -8.35 -1.23 -12.93
CA THR A 214 -8.96 -0.52 -14.07
C THR A 214 -8.05 0.63 -14.50
N GLY A 215 -7.83 0.78 -15.82
CA GLY A 215 -7.29 1.96 -16.53
C GLY A 215 -6.22 2.81 -15.81
N MET A 216 -6.64 3.66 -14.86
CA MET A 216 -5.77 4.55 -14.08
C MET A 216 -4.92 3.80 -13.02
N THR A 217 -5.36 2.61 -12.62
CA THR A 217 -4.64 1.68 -11.76
C THR A 217 -4.10 0.55 -12.63
N ARG A 218 -2.81 0.23 -12.46
CA ARG A 218 -2.15 -0.90 -13.14
C ARG A 218 -2.97 -2.17 -12.93
N SER A 219 -3.09 -3.02 -13.94
CA SER A 219 -3.84 -4.26 -13.84
C SER A 219 -3.00 -5.37 -13.20
N TRP A 220 -3.63 -6.29 -12.49
CA TRP A 220 -3.01 -7.53 -12.00
C TRP A 220 -4.01 -8.66 -12.04
N GLY A 221 -3.53 -9.90 -11.92
CA GLY A 221 -4.42 -11.04 -11.99
C GLY A 221 -3.76 -12.38 -11.86
N VAL A 222 -4.54 -13.41 -12.17
CA VAL A 222 -4.08 -14.79 -12.24
C VAL A 222 -4.45 -15.35 -13.60
N GLU A 223 -3.54 -16.16 -14.14
CA GLU A 223 -3.77 -16.95 -15.33
C GLU A 223 -3.66 -18.43 -14.97
N ILE A 224 -4.65 -19.20 -15.39
CA ILE A 224 -4.78 -20.64 -15.11
C ILE A 224 -5.01 -21.32 -16.47
N GLY A 225 -4.09 -22.20 -16.83
CA GLY A 225 -4.18 -23.03 -18.02
C GLY A 225 -3.85 -24.50 -17.71
N PRO A 226 -3.68 -25.33 -18.76
CA PRO A 226 -3.27 -26.72 -18.61
C PRO A 226 -1.87 -26.83 -18.00
N GLU A 227 -1.52 -28.01 -17.46
CA GLU A 227 -0.26 -28.21 -16.73
C GLU A 227 1.00 -28.03 -17.59
N ASP A 228 0.90 -28.32 -18.88
CA ASP A 228 1.97 -28.17 -19.86
C ASP A 228 2.11 -26.73 -20.38
N MET A 229 1.17 -25.83 -20.03
CA MET A 229 1.24 -24.43 -20.41
C MET A 229 2.52 -23.79 -19.88
N LYS A 230 3.33 -23.27 -20.81
CA LYS A 230 4.54 -22.52 -20.48
C LYS A 230 4.17 -21.20 -19.82
N ILE A 231 4.78 -20.91 -18.67
CA ILE A 231 4.66 -19.61 -18.01
C ILE A 231 5.64 -18.66 -18.69
N PRO A 232 5.18 -17.58 -19.34
CA PRO A 232 6.08 -16.65 -20.01
C PRO A 232 7.00 -15.96 -18.98
N PRO A 233 8.22 -15.55 -19.39
CA PRO A 233 9.13 -14.86 -18.47
C PRO A 233 8.55 -13.53 -18.02
N SER A 234 9.01 -13.05 -16.86
CA SER A 234 8.80 -11.66 -16.45
C SER A 234 9.70 -10.77 -17.31
N ASP A 235 9.12 -10.09 -18.30
CA ASP A 235 9.86 -9.14 -19.13
C ASP A 235 9.06 -7.86 -19.33
N LEU A 236 9.65 -6.75 -18.88
CA LEU A 236 9.12 -5.41 -19.01
C LEU A 236 9.06 -4.94 -20.47
N LYS A 237 9.99 -5.41 -21.31
CA LYS A 237 10.11 -4.96 -22.70
C LYS A 237 9.12 -5.66 -23.61
N ARG A 238 8.96 -6.99 -23.46
CA ARG A 238 8.11 -7.79 -24.36
C ARG A 238 6.67 -7.93 -23.88
N TYR A 239 6.44 -7.98 -22.58
CA TYR A 239 5.12 -8.30 -22.02
C TYR A 239 4.56 -7.23 -21.10
N GLY A 240 5.38 -6.28 -20.64
CA GLY A 240 4.94 -5.22 -19.73
C GLY A 240 4.41 -5.75 -18.39
N GLU A 241 4.78 -6.98 -18.00
CA GLU A 241 4.19 -7.68 -16.86
C GLU A 241 5.26 -8.39 -16.03
N ARG A 242 5.11 -8.29 -14.71
CA ARG A 242 5.81 -9.14 -13.76
C ARG A 242 4.94 -10.35 -13.45
N ARG A 243 5.50 -11.55 -13.60
CA ARG A 243 4.83 -12.83 -13.38
C ARG A 243 5.50 -13.59 -12.24
N LEU A 244 4.69 -14.14 -11.36
CA LEU A 244 5.15 -14.99 -10.26
C LEU A 244 4.47 -16.36 -10.41
N PRO A 245 5.23 -17.41 -10.78
CA PRO A 245 4.70 -18.77 -10.90
C PRO A 245 4.07 -19.23 -9.59
N LEU A 246 2.91 -19.88 -9.66
CA LEU A 246 2.26 -20.48 -8.50
C LEU A 246 2.49 -21.99 -8.47
N GLU A 247 2.20 -22.64 -9.59
CA GLU A 247 2.43 -24.06 -9.93
C GLU A 247 2.46 -24.23 -11.47
N ARG A 248 2.63 -25.46 -11.97
CA ARG A 248 2.66 -25.72 -13.43
C ARG A 248 1.39 -25.17 -14.07
N GLY A 249 1.51 -24.39 -15.15
CA GLY A 249 0.36 -23.79 -15.83
C GLY A 249 -0.42 -22.71 -15.04
N VAL A 250 0.07 -22.25 -13.88
CA VAL A 250 -0.60 -21.20 -13.09
C VAL A 250 0.39 -20.14 -12.63
N TYR A 251 0.06 -18.88 -12.87
CA TYR A 251 0.85 -17.77 -12.38
C TYR A 251 -0.01 -16.56 -12.06
N VAL A 252 0.46 -15.77 -11.09
CA VAL A 252 -0.07 -14.43 -10.88
C VAL A 252 0.76 -13.44 -11.69
N TRP A 253 0.13 -12.38 -12.19
CA TRP A 253 0.78 -11.36 -12.97
C TRP A 253 0.39 -9.96 -12.50
N HIS A 254 1.26 -9.00 -12.78
CA HIS A 254 1.02 -7.60 -12.50
C HIS A 254 1.65 -6.75 -13.60
N GLU A 255 0.89 -5.82 -14.16
CA GLU A 255 1.33 -4.87 -15.18
C GLU A 255 2.39 -3.90 -14.61
N VAL A 256 3.49 -3.70 -15.32
CA VAL A 256 4.57 -2.80 -14.95
C VAL A 256 4.72 -1.78 -16.07
N ARG A 257 4.01 -0.65 -15.94
CA ARG A 257 4.25 0.56 -16.73
C ARG A 257 5.31 1.44 -16.11
#